data_AF-A0A7W1G9U8-F1
#
_entry.id   AF-A0A7W1G9U8-F1
#
_cell.length_a   1.000
_cell.length_b   1.000
_cell.length_c   1.000
_cell.angle_alpha   90.00
_cell.angle_beta   90.00
_cell.angle_gamma   90.00
#
_symmetry.space_group_name_H-M   'P 1'
#
loop_
_entity.id
_entity.type
_entity.pdbx_description
1 polymer ?
#
loop_
_entity_poly.entity_id
_entity_poly.type
_entity_poly.pdbx_seq_one_letter_code
_entity_poly.pdbx_strand_id
1 'polypeptide(L)'
;MRWLTSILMIIAGCAAGSLATAQTKPTSSDVVITNVYDAFGSEGKGLKHDFGFSSIVQYKGKTILFDAGTDAKVFESNLKSLKIDLTKIEIAIVSHGHYDHIGGFDYLLSVNPKVKIYLPNDFFSLGAPTKFPFREAEPGAAKTLPKDQQYFRGERIIEGMVTVPTGRFWKSNVEYLTEAKEVLTGVTLIPTISRLMGTFIKYPPFEENSQFIGMPELSV
;
A
#
# COMPACT_ATOMS: atom_id res chain seq x y z
N MET A 1 -57.31 12.73 -58.54
CA MET A 1 -55.88 12.41 -58.65
C MET A 1 -55.24 12.49 -57.27
N ARG A 2 -54.49 11.43 -56.95
CA ARG A 2 -53.49 11.17 -55.89
C ARG A 2 -53.16 12.25 -54.84
N TRP A 3 -53.19 11.76 -53.59
CA TRP A 3 -52.46 12.20 -52.41
C TRP A 3 -50.95 12.00 -52.56
N LEU A 4 -50.13 12.72 -51.79
CA LEU A 4 -48.91 12.17 -51.16
C LEU A 4 -48.39 13.11 -50.04
N THR A 5 -48.52 12.60 -48.83
CA THR A 5 -47.77 12.95 -47.62
C THR A 5 -46.32 12.43 -47.76
N SER A 6 -45.34 13.23 -47.36
CA SER A 6 -43.95 12.78 -47.24
C SER A 6 -43.67 12.28 -45.83
N ILE A 7 -43.46 10.97 -45.71
CA ILE A 7 -42.87 10.28 -44.57
C ILE A 7 -41.36 10.19 -44.82
N LEU A 8 -40.55 10.61 -43.86
CA LEU A 8 -39.13 10.26 -43.83
C LEU A 8 -38.94 9.10 -42.84
N MET A 9 -38.67 7.92 -43.38
CA MET A 9 -38.14 6.77 -42.64
C MET A 9 -36.64 6.98 -42.37
N ILE A 10 -36.18 6.65 -41.17
CA ILE A 10 -34.84 6.10 -40.97
C ILE A 10 -34.97 4.77 -40.26
N ILE A 11 -34.48 3.73 -40.95
CA ILE A 11 -34.49 2.33 -40.56
C ILE A 11 -33.33 2.04 -39.61
N ALA A 12 -33.61 1.15 -38.67
CA ALA A 12 -32.70 0.58 -37.70
C ALA A 12 -31.47 -0.12 -38.33
N GLY A 13 -30.31 0.05 -37.69
CA GLY A 13 -29.13 -0.77 -37.88
C GLY A 13 -28.69 -1.38 -36.55
N CYS A 14 -28.95 -2.68 -36.37
CA CYS A 14 -28.32 -3.50 -35.34
C CYS A 14 -26.91 -3.89 -35.79
N ALA A 15 -25.91 -3.68 -34.94
CA ALA A 15 -24.70 -4.49 -34.91
C ALA A 15 -24.14 -4.52 -33.49
N ALA A 16 -23.82 -5.73 -33.05
CA ALA A 16 -23.60 -6.17 -31.70
C ALA A 16 -22.24 -5.76 -31.08
N GLY A 17 -22.21 -5.75 -29.75
CA GLY A 17 -21.08 -6.34 -29.02
C GLY A 17 -20.11 -5.39 -28.32
N SER A 18 -20.51 -4.86 -27.17
CA SER A 18 -19.75 -4.92 -25.91
C SER A 18 -20.49 -4.10 -24.85
N LEU A 19 -21.58 -4.66 -24.32
CA LEU A 19 -22.11 -4.19 -23.05
C LEU A 19 -21.28 -4.84 -21.96
N ALA A 20 -20.22 -4.16 -21.54
CA ALA A 20 -19.60 -4.41 -20.26
C ALA A 20 -20.62 -4.05 -19.16
N THR A 21 -21.54 -4.97 -18.86
CA THR A 21 -22.35 -4.88 -17.65
C THR A 21 -21.50 -5.32 -16.47
N ALA A 22 -21.06 -4.36 -15.65
CA ALA A 22 -21.34 -4.34 -14.22
C ALA A 22 -20.48 -3.29 -13.50
N GLN A 23 -21.14 -2.28 -12.94
CA GLN A 23 -20.99 -1.96 -11.52
C GLN A 23 -22.37 -1.53 -11.05
N THR A 24 -23.04 -2.40 -10.29
CA THR A 24 -24.27 -2.03 -9.60
C THR A 24 -23.94 -0.93 -8.61
N LYS A 25 -24.67 0.18 -8.74
CA LYS A 25 -24.59 1.37 -7.90
C LYS A 25 -24.87 0.98 -6.42
N PRO A 26 -23.92 1.14 -5.48
CA PRO A 26 -24.24 0.89 -4.07
C PRO A 26 -25.01 2.11 -3.54
N THR A 27 -26.28 1.91 -3.21
CA THR A 27 -27.10 2.83 -2.40
C THR A 27 -27.21 2.36 -0.95
N SER A 28 -26.26 1.57 -0.44
CA SER A 28 -26.18 1.22 0.97
C SER A 28 -24.89 1.73 1.61
N SER A 29 -24.97 1.99 2.91
CA SER A 29 -23.87 2.31 3.81
C SER A 29 -22.94 1.11 4.08
N ASP A 30 -23.09 0.01 3.34
CA ASP A 30 -22.41 -1.25 3.66
C ASP A 30 -20.97 -1.21 3.16
N VAL A 31 -20.06 -1.47 4.09
CA VAL A 31 -18.67 -1.78 3.77
C VAL A 31 -18.63 -3.25 3.35
N VAL A 32 -18.13 -3.54 2.15
CA VAL A 32 -17.89 -4.91 1.69
C VAL A 32 -16.40 -5.14 1.63
N ILE A 33 -15.91 -6.14 2.37
CA ILE A 33 -14.50 -6.54 2.34
C ILE A 33 -14.42 -7.90 1.66
N THR A 34 -13.67 -7.97 0.56
CA THR A 34 -13.40 -9.22 -0.15
C THR A 34 -11.95 -9.59 0.08
N ASN A 35 -11.70 -10.70 0.78
CA ASN A 35 -10.37 -11.28 0.87
C ASN A 35 -9.98 -11.83 -0.52
N VAL A 36 -8.84 -11.39 -1.05
CA VAL A 36 -8.33 -11.77 -2.38
C VAL A 36 -7.00 -12.53 -2.30
N TYR A 37 -6.37 -12.59 -1.13
CA TYR A 37 -5.10 -13.28 -0.91
C TYR A 37 -4.96 -13.64 0.56
N ASP A 38 -4.80 -14.93 0.85
CA ASP A 38 -4.65 -15.46 2.20
C ASP A 38 -4.01 -16.87 2.13
N ALA A 39 -3.41 -17.28 3.23
CA ALA A 39 -2.92 -18.65 3.42
C ALA A 39 -4.09 -19.63 3.65
N PHE A 40 -5.27 -19.13 4.02
CA PHE A 40 -6.45 -19.93 4.34
C PHE A 40 -7.64 -19.58 3.43
N GLY A 41 -8.46 -20.57 3.13
CA GLY A 41 -9.66 -20.37 2.31
C GLY A 41 -10.39 -21.68 2.01
N SER A 42 -11.64 -21.56 1.58
CA SER A 42 -12.40 -22.70 1.08
C SER A 42 -11.89 -23.11 -0.31
N GLU A 43 -11.60 -24.40 -0.48
CA GLU A 43 -11.33 -24.97 -1.81
C GLU A 43 -12.52 -24.75 -2.76
N GLY A 44 -12.25 -24.42 -4.04
CA GLY A 44 -13.29 -24.48 -5.10
C GLY A 44 -13.68 -23.17 -5.80
N LYS A 45 -12.95 -22.06 -5.64
CA LYS A 45 -13.20 -20.80 -6.40
C LYS A 45 -12.14 -20.46 -7.47
N GLY A 46 -11.23 -21.39 -7.79
CA GLY A 46 -10.10 -21.08 -8.67
C GLY A 46 -9.17 -20.00 -8.10
N LEU A 47 -9.20 -19.83 -6.78
CA LEU A 47 -8.26 -19.00 -6.02
C LEU A 47 -7.10 -19.86 -5.56
N LYS A 48 -5.92 -19.25 -5.50
CA LYS A 48 -4.70 -19.85 -5.03
C LYS A 48 -4.39 -19.29 -3.65
N HIS A 49 -4.09 -20.19 -2.72
CA HIS A 49 -3.59 -19.85 -1.39
C HIS A 49 -2.08 -19.59 -1.45
N ASP A 50 -1.60 -18.64 -0.67
CA ASP A 50 -0.19 -18.40 -0.42
C ASP A 50 -0.03 -17.56 0.85
N PHE A 51 1.16 -17.55 1.45
CA PHE A 51 1.44 -16.76 2.64
C PHE A 51 1.28 -15.26 2.35
N GLY A 52 0.66 -14.53 3.26
CA GLY A 52 0.41 -13.09 3.13
C GLY A 52 -1.07 -12.73 3.14
N PHE A 53 -1.35 -11.45 2.91
CA PHE A 53 -2.72 -10.92 2.99
C PHE A 53 -2.99 -9.87 1.92
N SER A 54 -4.22 -9.85 1.41
CA SER A 54 -4.76 -8.74 0.65
C SER A 54 -6.28 -8.76 0.64
N SER A 55 -6.88 -7.58 0.64
CA SER A 55 -8.32 -7.43 0.47
C SER A 55 -8.70 -6.24 -0.40
N ILE A 56 -9.88 -6.35 -1.01
CA ILE A 56 -10.57 -5.24 -1.67
C ILE A 56 -11.69 -4.76 -0.75
N VAL A 57 -11.63 -3.48 -0.40
CA VAL A 57 -12.64 -2.82 0.42
C VAL A 57 -13.50 -1.94 -0.49
N GLN A 58 -14.81 -2.22 -0.52
CA GLN A 58 -15.78 -1.41 -1.22
C GLN A 58 -16.57 -0.58 -0.21
N TYR A 59 -16.54 0.74 -0.36
CA TYR A 59 -17.19 1.68 0.55
C TYR A 59 -17.74 2.88 -0.20
N LYS A 60 -19.05 3.16 -0.09
CA LYS A 60 -19.70 4.31 -0.75
C LYS A 60 -19.37 4.45 -2.24
N GLY A 61 -19.31 3.34 -2.97
CA GLY A 61 -18.96 3.31 -4.39
C GLY A 61 -17.47 3.49 -4.70
N LYS A 62 -16.61 3.53 -3.67
CA LYS A 62 -15.15 3.50 -3.79
C LYS A 62 -14.64 2.08 -3.61
N THR A 63 -13.58 1.75 -4.33
CA THR A 63 -12.84 0.49 -4.29
C THR A 63 -11.41 0.78 -3.83
N ILE A 64 -11.04 0.20 -2.71
CA ILE A 64 -9.76 0.41 -2.04
C ILE A 64 -9.03 -0.93 -2.04
N LEU A 65 -7.75 -0.92 -2.43
CA LEU A 65 -6.87 -2.06 -2.21
C LEU A 65 -6.19 -1.93 -0.85
N PHE A 66 -6.21 -2.99 -0.05
CA PHE A 66 -5.48 -3.09 1.21
C PHE A 66 -4.54 -4.29 1.15
N ASP A 67 -3.23 -4.03 1.16
CA ASP A 67 -2.14 -5.00 0.92
C ASP A 67 -2.27 -5.75 -0.42
N ALA A 68 -1.29 -6.57 -0.78
CA ALA A 68 -1.21 -7.25 -2.08
C ALA A 68 -0.56 -8.65 -2.03
N GLY A 69 -0.47 -9.29 -0.87
CA GLY A 69 0.10 -10.64 -0.76
C GLY A 69 1.59 -10.72 -1.09
N THR A 70 2.11 -11.94 -1.21
CA THR A 70 3.54 -12.26 -1.47
C THR A 70 3.91 -12.29 -2.95
N ASP A 71 3.11 -12.95 -3.80
CA ASP A 71 3.45 -13.22 -5.19
C ASP A 71 2.49 -12.50 -6.15
N ALA A 72 3.05 -11.68 -7.02
CA ALA A 72 2.29 -10.87 -7.97
C ALA A 72 1.46 -11.70 -8.97
N LYS A 73 1.90 -12.90 -9.34
CA LYS A 73 1.15 -13.78 -10.27
C LYS A 73 0.02 -14.50 -9.56
N VAL A 74 0.22 -14.90 -8.31
CA VAL A 74 -0.86 -15.46 -7.46
C VAL A 74 -1.93 -14.38 -7.25
N PHE A 75 -1.51 -13.16 -6.90
CA PHE A 75 -2.39 -12.02 -6.70
C PHE A 75 -3.16 -11.67 -7.97
N GLU A 76 -2.49 -11.55 -9.11
CA GLU A 76 -3.12 -11.34 -10.42
C GLU A 76 -4.13 -12.45 -10.75
N SER A 77 -3.77 -13.72 -10.53
CA SER A 77 -4.63 -14.87 -10.81
C SER A 77 -5.92 -14.80 -9.98
N ASN A 78 -5.80 -14.50 -8.69
CA ASN A 78 -6.96 -14.41 -7.79
C ASN A 78 -7.89 -13.26 -8.20
N LEU A 79 -7.34 -12.09 -8.50
CA LEU A 79 -8.11 -10.93 -8.96
C LEU A 79 -8.86 -11.23 -10.27
N LYS A 80 -8.22 -11.92 -11.22
CA LYS A 80 -8.87 -12.35 -12.48
C LYS A 80 -10.00 -13.34 -12.22
N SER A 81 -9.79 -14.33 -11.35
CA SER A 81 -10.85 -15.28 -10.96
C SER A 81 -12.04 -14.58 -10.31
N LEU A 82 -11.78 -13.53 -9.52
CA LEU A 82 -12.80 -12.70 -8.88
C LEU A 82 -13.37 -11.59 -9.77
N LYS A 83 -12.86 -11.43 -11.00
CA LYS A 83 -13.23 -10.35 -11.94
C LYS A 83 -13.04 -8.95 -11.36
N ILE A 84 -11.98 -8.77 -10.57
CA ILE A 84 -11.60 -7.49 -9.96
C ILE A 84 -10.59 -6.79 -10.87
N ASP A 85 -10.85 -5.51 -11.15
CA ASP A 85 -10.06 -4.68 -12.06
C ASP A 85 -9.32 -3.59 -11.30
N LEU A 86 -8.00 -3.76 -11.13
CA LEU A 86 -7.16 -2.81 -10.40
C LEU A 86 -6.99 -1.46 -11.10
N THR A 87 -7.38 -1.33 -12.37
CA THR A 87 -7.35 -0.02 -13.05
C THR A 87 -8.41 0.93 -12.53
N LYS A 88 -9.39 0.43 -11.77
CA LYS A 88 -10.55 1.17 -11.26
C LYS A 88 -10.50 1.49 -9.77
N ILE A 89 -9.49 1.01 -9.05
CA ILE A 89 -9.37 1.33 -7.62
C ILE A 89 -9.00 2.79 -7.43
N GLU A 90 -9.50 3.41 -6.36
CA GLU A 90 -9.23 4.80 -6.06
C GLU A 90 -7.90 5.01 -5.35
N ILE A 91 -7.61 4.14 -4.37
CA ILE A 91 -6.38 4.20 -3.57
C ILE A 91 -5.92 2.78 -3.24
N ALA A 92 -4.62 2.65 -2.97
CA ALA A 92 -4.04 1.46 -2.36
C ALA A 92 -3.43 1.84 -1.00
N ILE A 93 -3.49 0.91 -0.06
CA ILE A 93 -2.99 1.07 1.30
C ILE A 93 -2.09 -0.11 1.61
N VAL A 94 -0.93 0.17 2.20
CA VAL A 94 -0.04 -0.84 2.78
C VAL A 94 -0.17 -0.78 4.30
N SER A 95 -0.33 -1.94 4.93
CA SER A 95 -0.39 -2.04 6.39
C SER A 95 0.98 -1.89 7.03
N HIS A 96 2.00 -2.57 6.49
CA HIS A 96 3.40 -2.52 6.91
C HIS A 96 4.33 -3.09 5.83
N GLY A 97 5.65 -2.95 6.01
CA GLY A 97 6.63 -3.23 4.96
C GLY A 97 7.08 -4.68 4.77
N HIS A 98 6.40 -5.67 5.36
CA HIS A 98 6.75 -7.07 5.13
C HIS A 98 6.36 -7.52 3.72
N TYR A 99 7.21 -8.38 3.13
CA TYR A 99 7.11 -8.75 1.73
C TYR A 99 5.77 -9.41 1.37
N ASP A 100 5.18 -10.15 2.31
CA ASP A 100 3.90 -10.84 2.18
C ASP A 100 2.66 -9.93 2.19
N HIS A 101 2.88 -8.62 2.32
CA HIS A 101 1.87 -7.59 2.17
C HIS A 101 2.09 -6.72 0.93
N ILE A 102 3.32 -6.66 0.42
CA ILE A 102 3.70 -5.72 -0.64
C ILE A 102 4.06 -6.39 -1.96
N GLY A 103 4.17 -7.72 -2.02
CA GLY A 103 4.61 -8.49 -3.18
C GLY A 103 3.77 -8.25 -4.44
N GLY A 104 2.44 -8.23 -4.31
CA GLY A 104 1.56 -7.99 -5.46
C GLY A 104 1.51 -6.55 -5.98
N PHE A 105 2.17 -5.58 -5.33
CA PHE A 105 2.23 -4.21 -5.86
C PHE A 105 2.97 -4.11 -7.19
N ASP A 106 3.85 -5.07 -7.51
CA ASP A 106 4.51 -5.14 -8.80
C ASP A 106 3.47 -5.32 -9.94
N TYR A 107 2.42 -6.13 -9.71
CA TYR A 107 1.29 -6.23 -10.64
C TYR A 107 0.44 -4.96 -10.64
N LEU A 108 0.08 -4.43 -9.47
CA LEU A 108 -0.71 -3.18 -9.37
C LEU A 108 -0.07 -2.04 -10.16
N LEU A 109 1.22 -1.79 -9.95
CA LEU A 109 1.95 -0.70 -10.60
C LEU A 109 2.12 -0.93 -12.10
N SER A 110 2.09 -2.18 -12.57
CA SER A 110 2.10 -2.49 -14.00
C SER A 110 0.79 -2.11 -14.71
N VAL A 111 -0.36 -2.23 -14.03
CA VAL A 111 -1.69 -1.97 -14.62
C VAL A 111 -2.26 -0.60 -14.25
N ASN A 112 -1.87 -0.04 -13.10
CA ASN A 112 -2.33 1.25 -12.60
C ASN A 112 -1.16 2.05 -11.98
N PRO A 113 -0.17 2.50 -12.79
CA PRO A 113 1.04 3.16 -12.30
C PRO A 113 0.82 4.52 -11.62
N LYS A 114 -0.39 5.10 -11.76
CA LYS A 114 -0.72 6.44 -11.23
C LYS A 114 -1.56 6.38 -9.94
N VAL A 115 -1.97 5.18 -9.51
CA VAL A 115 -2.77 4.99 -8.30
C VAL A 115 -2.09 5.65 -7.09
N LYS A 116 -2.88 6.33 -6.25
CA LYS A 116 -2.38 6.88 -4.99
C LYS A 116 -2.18 5.76 -3.99
N ILE A 117 -0.98 5.67 -3.41
CA ILE A 117 -0.60 4.65 -2.43
C ILE A 117 -0.31 5.34 -1.10
N TYR A 118 -0.95 4.87 -0.03
CA TYR A 118 -0.64 5.28 1.33
C TYR A 118 0.23 4.24 2.01
N LEU A 119 1.37 4.68 2.54
CA LEU A 119 2.36 3.85 3.21
C LEU A 119 2.55 4.33 4.66
N PRO A 120 2.84 3.43 5.61
CA PRO A 120 3.42 3.79 6.89
C PRO A 120 4.72 4.56 6.73
N ASN A 121 5.03 5.48 7.65
CA ASN A 121 6.29 6.23 7.68
C ASN A 121 7.47 5.35 8.16
N ASP A 122 7.76 4.30 7.39
CA ASP A 122 8.82 3.32 7.64
C ASP A 122 9.99 3.57 6.68
N PHE A 123 11.14 3.97 7.23
CA PHE A 123 12.37 4.19 6.47
C PHE A 123 12.99 2.90 5.91
N PHE A 124 13.05 1.83 6.71
CA PHE A 124 13.84 0.65 6.36
C PHE A 124 13.14 -0.25 5.36
N SER A 125 11.84 -0.48 5.54
CA SER A 125 11.10 -1.44 4.72
C SER A 125 10.42 -0.77 3.52
N LEU A 126 9.96 0.47 3.69
CA LEU A 126 9.15 1.19 2.70
C LEU A 126 9.84 2.44 2.13
N GLY A 127 11.00 2.79 2.64
CA GLY A 127 11.82 3.89 2.11
C GLY A 127 11.33 5.28 2.49
N ALA A 128 10.54 5.44 3.55
CA ALA A 128 10.05 6.76 3.97
C ALA A 128 11.20 7.78 4.10
N PRO A 129 11.07 9.02 3.57
CA PRO A 129 12.15 9.99 3.61
C PRO A 129 12.58 10.27 5.05
N THR A 130 13.86 10.07 5.35
CA THR A 130 14.42 10.28 6.69
C THR A 130 15.60 11.22 6.62
N LYS A 131 15.63 12.19 7.54
CA LYS A 131 16.78 13.07 7.73
C LYS A 131 17.70 12.44 8.75
N PHE A 132 18.89 12.04 8.33
CA PHE A 132 19.96 11.57 9.19
C PHE A 132 20.83 12.77 9.58
N PRO A 133 20.65 13.36 10.77
CA PRO A 133 21.56 14.40 11.23
C PRO A 133 22.93 13.76 11.47
N PHE A 134 23.96 14.32 10.85
CA PHE A 134 25.33 14.13 11.34
C PHE A 134 25.44 14.95 12.62
N ARG A 135 25.06 14.35 13.75
CA ARG A 135 25.16 15.00 15.06
C ARG A 135 26.62 15.30 15.39
N GLU A 136 26.83 16.36 16.17
CA GLU A 136 28.12 16.68 16.76
C GLU A 136 28.73 15.39 17.34
N ALA A 137 30.00 15.12 17.05
CA ALA A 137 30.73 14.13 17.82
C ALA A 137 30.61 14.52 19.31
N GLU A 138 30.30 13.54 20.17
CA GLU A 138 30.15 13.72 21.63
C GLU A 138 31.05 14.86 22.12
N PRO A 139 30.49 15.97 22.67
CA PRO A 139 31.23 17.22 22.88
C PRO A 139 32.51 17.05 23.73
N GLY A 140 32.62 15.95 24.48
CA GLY A 140 33.83 15.57 25.20
C GLY A 140 34.91 14.92 24.33
N ALA A 141 34.56 13.99 23.45
CA ALA A 141 35.51 13.26 22.61
C ALA A 141 35.99 14.07 21.40
N ALA A 142 35.13 14.93 20.84
CA ALA A 142 35.50 15.78 19.71
C ALA A 142 36.57 16.82 20.06
N LYS A 143 36.62 17.28 21.32
CA LYS A 143 37.54 18.34 21.79
C LYS A 143 38.97 17.86 22.03
N THR A 144 39.21 16.55 22.08
CA THR A 144 40.56 15.98 22.27
C THR A 144 41.28 15.73 20.95
N LEU A 145 40.55 15.70 19.84
CA LEU A 145 41.11 15.48 18.51
C LEU A 145 41.51 16.81 17.85
N PRO A 146 42.64 16.85 17.11
CA PRO A 146 42.96 17.94 16.19
C PRO A 146 41.82 18.23 15.20
N LYS A 147 41.65 19.49 14.77
CA LYS A 147 40.51 19.88 13.89
C LYS A 147 40.44 19.10 12.58
N ASP A 148 41.58 18.72 12.02
CA ASP A 148 41.69 17.90 10.80
C ASP A 148 41.25 16.44 11.00
N GLN A 149 41.04 16.01 12.25
CA GLN A 149 40.53 14.69 12.63
C GLN A 149 39.09 14.73 13.16
N GLN A 150 38.46 15.90 13.19
CA GLN A 150 37.06 16.06 13.56
C GLN A 150 36.17 16.00 12.31
N TYR A 151 35.01 15.34 12.40
CA TYR A 151 33.99 15.38 11.35
C TYR A 151 33.69 16.85 10.98
N PHE A 152 33.78 17.16 9.68
CA PHE A 152 33.59 18.51 9.14
C PHE A 152 34.35 19.60 9.90
N ARG A 153 35.58 19.30 10.35
CA ARG A 153 36.46 20.24 11.10
C ARG A 153 35.85 20.82 12.39
N GLY A 154 34.87 20.13 12.98
CA GLY A 154 34.19 20.57 14.20
C GLY A 154 33.07 21.58 13.95
N GLU A 155 32.51 21.63 12.74
CA GLU A 155 31.30 22.38 12.46
C GLU A 155 30.13 21.88 13.32
N ARG A 156 29.39 22.83 13.91
CA ARG A 156 28.27 22.55 14.84
C ARG A 156 26.98 22.22 14.13
N ILE A 157 26.87 22.61 12.86
CA ILE A 157 25.69 22.43 12.03
C ILE A 157 26.17 21.85 10.71
N ILE A 158 25.93 20.56 10.53
CA ILE A 158 26.12 19.88 9.26
C ILE A 158 24.72 19.54 8.74
N GLU A 159 24.42 19.91 7.49
CA GLU A 159 23.19 19.47 6.86
C GLU A 159 23.15 17.95 6.83
N GLY A 160 22.15 17.37 7.50
CA GLY A 160 21.96 15.93 7.54
C GLY A 160 21.65 15.37 6.14
N MET A 161 22.04 14.12 5.90
CA MET A 161 21.64 13.40 4.69
C MET A 161 20.12 13.20 4.73
N VAL A 162 19.42 13.67 3.70
CA VAL A 162 18.01 13.31 3.49
C VAL A 162 17.98 12.15 2.51
N THR A 163 17.43 11.02 2.94
CA THR A 163 17.20 9.90 2.05
C THR A 163 16.00 10.20 1.16
N VAL A 164 16.15 9.90 -0.13
CA VAL A 164 15.02 9.85 -1.06
C VAL A 164 14.57 8.39 -1.10
N PRO A 165 13.26 8.08 -1.01
CA PRO A 165 12.77 6.71 -1.09
C PRO A 165 13.33 6.02 -2.32
N THR A 166 13.77 4.77 -2.29
CA THR A 166 14.14 4.01 -3.51
C THR A 166 13.51 2.62 -3.45
N GLY A 167 13.58 1.84 -4.54
CA GLY A 167 13.07 0.47 -4.56
C GLY A 167 11.67 0.34 -5.19
N ARG A 168 10.84 -0.56 -4.66
CA ARG A 168 9.55 -0.97 -5.26
C ARG A 168 8.62 0.20 -5.59
N PHE A 169 8.56 1.17 -4.70
CA PHE A 169 7.66 2.32 -4.82
C PHE A 169 8.34 3.55 -5.43
N TRP A 170 9.56 3.42 -5.96
CA TRP A 170 10.28 4.52 -6.59
C TRP A 170 9.48 5.10 -7.76
N LYS A 171 9.28 6.43 -7.72
CA LYS A 171 8.48 7.21 -8.70
C LYS A 171 6.98 6.90 -8.74
N SER A 172 6.47 6.07 -7.83
CA SER A 172 5.03 5.85 -7.67
C SER A 172 4.38 7.03 -6.93
N ASN A 173 3.06 7.19 -7.10
CA ASN A 173 2.28 8.22 -6.42
C ASN A 173 2.03 7.83 -4.96
N VAL A 174 3.04 8.02 -4.11
CA VAL A 174 3.08 7.56 -2.72
C VAL A 174 2.93 8.71 -1.75
N GLU A 175 2.28 8.43 -0.61
CA GLU A 175 2.31 9.29 0.56
C GLU A 175 2.58 8.47 1.82
N TYR A 176 3.63 8.87 2.53
CA TYR A 176 3.99 8.32 3.83
C TYR A 176 3.21 9.05 4.92
N LEU A 177 2.43 8.32 5.71
CA LEU A 177 1.59 8.90 6.76
C LEU A 177 2.32 8.95 8.10
N THR A 178 2.47 10.17 8.63
CA THR A 178 3.01 10.43 9.98
C THR A 178 1.94 10.72 11.02
N GLU A 179 0.72 11.02 10.57
CA GLU A 179 -0.43 11.35 11.42
C GLU A 179 -1.73 10.85 10.79
N ALA A 180 -2.81 10.86 11.58
CA ALA A 180 -4.11 10.42 11.09
C ALA A 180 -4.62 11.34 9.97
N LYS A 181 -5.14 10.76 8.89
CA LYS A 181 -5.56 11.49 7.70
C LYS A 181 -6.83 10.91 7.08
N GLU A 182 -7.79 11.77 6.76
CA GLU A 182 -8.90 11.40 5.89
C GLU A 182 -8.41 11.32 4.44
N VAL A 183 -8.44 10.11 3.86
CA VAL A 183 -7.88 9.82 2.53
C VAL A 183 -8.94 9.73 1.43
N LEU A 184 -10.18 9.44 1.84
CA LEU A 184 -11.41 9.50 1.05
C LEU A 184 -12.53 9.95 1.99
N THR A 185 -13.61 10.52 1.46
CA THR A 185 -14.74 10.94 2.30
C THR A 185 -15.28 9.80 3.16
N GLY A 186 -15.14 9.92 4.48
CA GLY A 186 -15.52 8.90 5.46
C GLY A 186 -14.52 7.75 5.64
N VAL A 187 -13.30 7.88 5.12
CA VAL A 187 -12.20 6.91 5.30
C VAL A 187 -10.98 7.62 5.87
N THR A 188 -10.68 7.32 7.12
CA THR A 188 -9.51 7.85 7.83
C THR A 188 -8.48 6.75 8.06
N LEU A 189 -7.24 7.00 7.67
CA LEU A 189 -6.10 6.15 8.04
C LEU A 189 -5.47 6.69 9.31
N ILE A 190 -5.22 5.80 10.26
CA ILE A 190 -4.60 6.11 11.54
C ILE A 190 -3.28 5.32 11.59
N PRO A 191 -2.13 5.95 11.33
CA PRO A 191 -0.85 5.28 11.47
C PRO A 191 -0.59 5.00 12.95
N THR A 192 -0.21 3.77 13.26
CA THR A 192 0.19 3.36 14.60
C THR A 192 1.65 2.96 14.58
N ILE A 193 2.38 3.33 15.62
CA ILE A 193 3.79 2.95 15.83
C ILE A 193 3.87 2.36 17.23
N SER A 194 4.50 1.19 17.36
CA SER A 194 4.76 0.61 18.66
C SER A 194 5.68 1.53 19.46
N ARG A 195 5.32 1.84 20.71
CA ARG A 195 6.22 2.54 21.65
C ARG A 195 7.34 1.63 22.17
N LEU A 196 7.20 0.32 21.96
CA LEU A 196 8.19 -0.68 22.32
C LEU A 196 9.01 -1.04 21.09
N MET A 197 10.33 -0.89 21.19
CA MET A 197 11.26 -1.28 20.15
C MET A 197 11.60 -2.77 20.29
N GLY A 198 11.61 -3.52 19.19
CA GLY A 198 12.04 -4.92 19.11
C GLY A 198 11.15 -5.82 18.27
N THR A 199 11.65 -6.99 17.88
CA THR A 199 10.86 -8.00 17.15
C THR A 199 10.07 -8.87 18.11
N PHE A 200 8.76 -8.98 17.90
CA PHE A 200 7.92 -9.99 18.56
C PHE A 200 8.04 -11.32 17.81
N ILE A 201 9.06 -12.12 18.12
CA ILE A 201 9.24 -13.47 17.54
C ILE A 201 8.53 -14.54 18.41
N LYS A 202 7.76 -14.14 19.44
CA LYS A 202 7.25 -15.06 20.47
C LYS A 202 5.73 -15.17 20.44
N TYR A 203 5.22 -16.21 19.78
CA TYR A 203 3.81 -16.63 19.87
C TYR A 203 3.56 -17.38 21.19
N PRO A 204 2.45 -17.11 21.93
CA PRO A 204 2.07 -17.91 23.11
C PRO A 204 1.91 -19.40 22.75
N PRO A 205 2.22 -20.36 23.65
CA PRO A 205 1.85 -20.26 25.08
C PRO A 205 2.89 -20.70 26.13
N PHE A 206 4.21 -20.63 25.91
CA PHE A 206 5.15 -21.36 26.80
C PHE A 206 5.92 -20.59 27.89
N GLU A 207 5.78 -19.27 28.10
CA GLU A 207 6.49 -18.60 29.21
C GLU A 207 5.72 -17.43 29.86
N GLU A 208 5.85 -17.30 31.18
CA GLU A 208 5.15 -16.30 32.03
C GLU A 208 5.64 -14.84 31.83
N ASN A 209 6.85 -14.63 31.29
CA ASN A 209 7.44 -13.30 31.12
C ASN A 209 7.87 -13.04 29.66
N SER A 210 7.56 -11.83 29.16
CA SER A 210 8.04 -11.38 27.85
C SER A 210 9.55 -11.19 27.89
N GLN A 211 10.27 -11.85 26.98
CA GLN A 211 11.69 -11.58 26.77
C GLN A 211 11.80 -10.57 25.63
N PHE A 212 12.11 -9.32 25.97
CA PHE A 212 12.59 -8.35 25.01
C PHE A 212 14.03 -8.73 24.67
N ILE A 213 14.22 -9.47 23.58
CA ILE A 213 15.58 -9.67 23.06
C ILE A 213 16.01 -8.30 22.54
N GLY A 214 16.96 -7.67 23.25
CA GLY A 214 17.57 -6.41 22.86
C GLY A 214 18.42 -6.60 21.61
N MET A 215 17.77 -6.73 20.46
CA MET A 215 18.41 -6.40 19.19
C MET A 215 18.22 -4.90 18.95
N PRO A 216 19.28 -4.13 18.71
CA PRO A 216 19.10 -2.81 18.13
C PRO A 216 18.44 -3.00 16.76
N GLU A 217 17.31 -2.32 16.56
CA GLU A 217 16.53 -2.24 15.30
C GLU A 217 15.96 -3.53 14.75
N LEU A 218 14.66 -3.77 14.95
CA LEU A 218 13.80 -4.50 13.99
C LEU A 218 12.30 -4.19 14.24
N SER A 219 11.98 -2.93 14.52
CA SER A 219 10.59 -2.45 14.50
C SER A 219 10.62 -0.97 14.14
N VAL A 220 10.19 -0.69 12.92
CA VAL A 220 9.93 0.66 12.38
C VAL A 220 8.45 0.95 12.53
#